data_AF-A0A7N4PI33-F1
#
_entry.id   AF-A0A7N4PI33-F1
#
_cell.length_a   1.000
_cell.length_b   1.000
_cell.length_c   1.000
_cell.angle_alpha   90.00
_cell.angle_beta   90.00
_cell.angle_gamma   90.00
#
_symmetry.space_group_name_H-M   'P 1'
#
loop_
_entity.id
_entity.type
_entity.pdbx_description
1 polymer ?
#
loop_
_entity_poly.entity_id
_entity_poly.type
_entity_poly.pdbx_seq_one_letter_code
_entity_poly.pdbx_strand_id
1 'polypeptide(L)'
;MTLPWGLFLALLAVTSAETPGCKIRVTSKALDLVKQEGLKFLEQELETITIPDLRGSEGPFSYNISEKIYEFLSTFIISGMGFLLDQQICPVLYHAGLVLLNSLLDTVPVRSAVDQHVGIDYSLLNDPVTSASNLDMDFRGAFFPLSEANISLPNQAVEPQLQENERMVYVAFSEFFFDSAMDSYFRAGVLRLELVGDKVPKDLDMVLRATFFGSIILLSPAVIDAPLKLELQVLAPPRCTIKPSGTTISVTAGLVIALAPPDLPQVQLSSMTMDARLSAKMALRGKVLQAQMDLRRFRIYSNQSALESLALIPLQAPLKTLLQIAVMPLLNERTKRGVQIPLPEGIDFVKEVVTNQAGFLTIGADLHFSKGLREVIEKNRPTGDHGPTSSPPQSVAPTS
;
A
#
# COMPACT_ATOMS: atom_id res chain seq x y z
N MET A 1 21.65 19.56 51.39
CA MET A 1 21.20 20.22 50.14
C MET A 1 21.28 19.18 49.03
N THR A 2 20.19 18.43 48.84
CA THR A 2 20.08 17.34 47.87
C THR A 2 19.18 17.81 46.73
N LEU A 3 19.76 18.13 45.58
CA LEU A 3 19.00 18.36 44.35
C LEU A 3 18.59 17.00 43.75
N PRO A 4 17.36 16.86 43.21
CA PRO A 4 16.80 15.58 42.85
C PRO A 4 17.31 15.13 41.46
N TRP A 5 17.91 13.95 41.43
CA TRP A 5 18.36 13.23 40.24
C TRP A 5 17.22 12.89 39.24
N GLY A 6 15.95 13.11 39.63
CA GLY A 6 14.77 12.75 38.83
C GLY A 6 14.47 13.65 37.63
N LEU A 7 15.03 14.87 37.59
CA LEU A 7 14.74 15.80 36.49
C LEU A 7 15.58 15.56 35.22
N PHE A 8 16.64 14.75 35.27
CA PHE A 8 17.48 14.47 34.11
C PHE A 8 16.98 13.30 33.25
N LEU A 9 16.15 12.41 33.82
CA LEU A 9 15.55 11.26 33.09
C LEU A 9 14.24 11.61 32.37
N ALA A 10 13.59 12.72 32.72
CA ALA A 10 12.36 13.17 32.07
C ALA A 10 12.60 13.94 30.74
N LEU A 11 13.86 14.26 30.40
CA LEU A 11 14.19 15.06 29.21
C LEU A 11 14.54 14.24 27.95
N LEU A 12 14.45 12.90 27.98
CA LEU A 12 14.77 12.03 26.84
C LEU A 12 13.58 11.20 26.33
N ALA A 13 12.37 11.46 26.81
CA ALA A 13 11.16 11.04 26.09
C ALA A 13 10.88 12.04 24.96
N VAL A 14 11.79 12.15 24.00
CA VAL A 14 11.41 12.62 22.67
C VAL A 14 10.50 11.52 22.14
N THR A 15 9.19 11.75 22.17
CA THR A 15 8.27 11.01 21.30
C THR A 15 8.70 11.36 19.88
N SER A 16 9.61 10.57 19.31
CA SER A 16 9.96 10.72 17.90
C SER A 16 8.69 10.45 17.12
N ALA A 17 8.18 11.47 16.42
CA ALA A 17 7.08 11.28 15.48
C ALA A 17 7.45 10.12 14.55
N GLU A 18 6.54 9.18 14.37
CA GLU A 18 6.79 8.01 13.55
C GLU A 18 6.97 8.44 12.08
N THR A 19 8.09 8.07 11.47
CA THR A 19 8.34 8.38 10.06
C THR A 19 7.36 7.61 9.16
N PRO A 20 6.71 8.23 8.16
CA PRO A 20 5.83 7.52 7.24
C PRO A 20 6.58 6.53 6.35
N GLY A 21 6.02 5.32 6.21
CA GLY A 21 6.43 4.36 5.17
C GLY A 21 5.89 4.76 3.80
N CYS A 22 4.71 5.38 3.77
CA CYS A 22 4.05 5.87 2.58
C CYS A 22 3.52 7.29 2.81
N LYS A 23 3.70 8.19 1.85
CA LYS A 23 3.17 9.56 1.91
C LYS A 23 2.37 9.84 0.64
N ILE A 24 1.18 10.41 0.76
CA ILE A 24 0.36 10.78 -0.38
C ILE A 24 0.10 12.27 -0.35
N ARG A 25 0.39 12.94 -1.46
CA ARG A 25 0.00 14.33 -1.72
C ARG A 25 -1.09 14.37 -2.76
N VAL A 26 -2.17 15.05 -2.45
CA VAL A 26 -3.25 15.41 -3.37
C VAL A 26 -3.10 16.90 -3.70
N THR A 27 -2.92 17.25 -4.97
CA THR A 27 -2.72 18.65 -5.38
C THR A 27 -4.05 19.34 -5.66
N SER A 28 -4.04 20.68 -5.80
CA SER A 28 -5.22 21.45 -6.20
C SER A 28 -5.89 20.92 -7.47
N LYS A 29 -5.11 20.39 -8.43
CA LYS A 29 -5.66 19.76 -9.65
C LYS A 29 -6.52 18.55 -9.35
N ALA A 30 -6.12 17.70 -8.40
CA ALA A 30 -6.95 16.60 -7.94
C ALA A 30 -8.17 17.11 -7.18
N LEU A 31 -7.99 18.09 -6.29
CA LEU A 31 -9.09 18.64 -5.50
C LEU A 31 -10.16 19.28 -6.39
N ASP A 32 -9.76 19.95 -7.47
CA ASP A 32 -10.68 20.49 -8.47
C ASP A 32 -11.46 19.39 -9.20
N LEU A 33 -10.80 18.27 -9.54
CA LEU A 33 -11.48 17.11 -10.13
C LEU A 33 -12.49 16.50 -9.16
N VAL A 34 -12.09 16.27 -7.90
CA VAL A 34 -12.96 15.75 -6.85
C VAL A 34 -14.14 16.69 -6.60
N LYS A 35 -13.90 18.01 -6.61
CA LYS A 35 -14.94 19.03 -6.50
C LYS A 35 -15.93 18.96 -7.66
N GLN A 36 -15.47 18.82 -8.89
CA GLN A 36 -16.36 18.71 -10.06
C GLN A 36 -17.26 17.46 -9.97
N GLU A 37 -16.69 16.32 -9.59
CA GLU A 37 -17.46 15.09 -9.41
C GLU A 37 -18.39 15.16 -8.19
N GLY A 38 -17.95 15.80 -7.10
CA GLY A 38 -18.78 16.07 -5.92
C GLY A 38 -19.95 17.01 -6.21
N LEU A 39 -19.77 18.03 -7.05
CA LEU A 39 -20.85 18.93 -7.46
C LEU A 39 -21.92 18.20 -8.28
N LYS A 40 -21.52 17.34 -9.23
CA LYS A 40 -22.47 16.50 -10.00
C LYS A 40 -23.28 15.59 -9.08
N PHE A 41 -22.62 14.98 -8.09
CA PHE A 41 -23.28 14.15 -7.09
C PHE A 41 -24.26 14.97 -6.25
N LEU A 42 -23.85 16.16 -5.78
CA LEU A 42 -24.69 17.03 -4.99
C LEU A 42 -25.90 17.56 -5.77
N GLU A 43 -25.75 17.91 -7.05
CA GLU A 43 -26.87 18.31 -7.92
C GLU A 43 -27.96 17.22 -7.95
N GLN A 44 -27.57 15.95 -8.08
CA GLN A 44 -28.49 14.82 -8.05
C GLN A 44 -29.19 14.63 -6.70
N GLU A 45 -28.51 14.92 -5.58
CA GLU A 45 -29.14 14.88 -4.26
C GLU A 45 -30.09 16.06 -4.06
N LEU A 46 -29.76 17.25 -4.57
CA LEU A 46 -30.61 18.44 -4.47
C LEU A 46 -31.88 18.33 -5.32
N GLU A 47 -31.84 17.62 -6.46
CA GLU A 47 -33.03 17.31 -7.26
C GLU A 47 -34.10 16.49 -6.49
N THR A 48 -33.72 15.84 -5.38
CA THR A 48 -34.66 15.08 -4.54
C THR A 48 -35.43 15.95 -3.54
N ILE A 49 -35.09 17.24 -3.40
CA ILE A 49 -35.75 18.14 -2.45
C ILE A 49 -37.17 18.46 -2.92
N THR A 50 -38.15 18.16 -2.08
CA THR A 50 -39.54 18.60 -2.26
C THR A 50 -39.76 19.94 -1.56
N ILE A 51 -39.99 21.00 -2.35
CA ILE A 51 -40.33 22.33 -1.80
C ILE A 51 -41.81 22.33 -1.39
N PRO A 52 -42.16 22.66 -0.14
CA PRO A 52 -43.55 22.70 0.30
C PRO A 52 -44.31 23.88 -0.34
N ASP A 53 -45.62 23.69 -0.54
CA ASP A 53 -46.53 24.75 -1.00
C ASP A 53 -46.53 25.95 -0.02
N LEU A 54 -46.24 27.15 -0.53
CA LEU A 54 -46.43 28.40 0.23
C LEU A 54 -47.89 28.83 0.18
N ARG A 55 -48.57 28.92 1.33
CA ARG A 55 -49.95 29.41 1.45
C ARG A 55 -50.05 30.52 2.48
N GLY A 56 -50.73 31.61 2.14
CA GLY A 56 -51.00 32.71 3.05
C GLY A 56 -52.18 33.56 2.58
N SER A 57 -52.92 34.12 3.53
CA SER A 57 -53.98 35.11 3.27
C SER A 57 -53.71 36.33 4.15
N GLU A 58 -53.32 37.44 3.55
CA GLU A 58 -53.35 38.75 4.19
C GLU A 58 -54.65 39.48 3.80
N GLY A 59 -55.05 40.48 4.59
CA GLY A 59 -56.39 41.09 4.62
C GLY A 59 -56.96 41.62 3.30
N PRO A 60 -58.08 42.39 3.32
CA PRO A 60 -58.75 42.82 2.08
C PRO A 60 -57.85 43.74 1.24
N PHE A 61 -57.26 43.17 0.19
CA PHE A 61 -56.36 43.86 -0.74
C PHE A 61 -57.16 44.69 -1.76
N SER A 62 -57.13 46.02 -1.63
CA SER A 62 -57.63 46.96 -2.65
C SER A 62 -56.45 47.77 -3.18
N TYR A 63 -55.91 47.38 -4.34
CA TYR A 63 -54.82 48.11 -5.01
C TYR A 63 -55.18 48.41 -6.46
N ASN A 64 -54.64 49.52 -6.96
CA ASN A 64 -54.71 49.90 -8.38
C ASN A 64 -53.46 49.37 -9.08
N ILE A 65 -53.63 48.65 -10.20
CA ILE A 65 -52.56 47.90 -10.89
C ILE A 65 -51.38 48.84 -11.18
N SER A 66 -50.33 48.70 -10.39
CA SER A 66 -49.07 49.44 -10.50
C SER A 66 -47.97 48.56 -9.89
N GLU A 67 -46.75 48.66 -10.41
CA GLU A 67 -45.50 47.96 -10.02
C GLU A 67 -45.40 47.44 -8.56
N LYS A 68 -46.00 48.16 -7.61
CA LYS A 68 -46.00 47.87 -6.18
C LYS A 68 -46.48 46.48 -5.76
N ILE A 69 -47.44 45.82 -6.45
CA ILE A 69 -47.81 44.44 -6.04
C ILE A 69 -46.82 43.40 -6.53
N TYR A 70 -46.15 43.63 -7.67
CA TYR A 70 -45.04 42.79 -8.09
C TYR A 70 -43.87 42.93 -7.11
N GLU A 71 -43.53 44.15 -6.67
CA GLU A 71 -42.49 44.37 -5.64
C GLU A 71 -42.84 43.72 -4.29
N PHE A 72 -44.10 43.83 -3.85
CA PHE A 72 -44.54 43.25 -2.57
C PHE A 72 -44.57 41.72 -2.61
N LEU A 73 -45.24 41.14 -3.61
CA LEU A 73 -45.30 39.68 -3.78
C LEU A 73 -43.92 39.10 -4.02
N SER A 74 -43.08 39.75 -4.82
CA SER A 74 -41.70 39.30 -5.01
C SER A 74 -40.90 39.34 -3.71
N THR A 75 -40.99 40.40 -2.90
CA THR A 75 -40.25 40.47 -1.64
C THR A 75 -40.67 39.36 -0.67
N PHE A 76 -41.98 39.14 -0.52
CA PHE A 76 -42.51 38.10 0.36
C PHE A 76 -42.16 36.68 -0.14
N ILE A 77 -42.36 36.41 -1.43
CA ILE A 77 -42.08 35.11 -2.05
C ILE A 77 -40.57 34.84 -2.07
N ILE A 78 -39.73 35.80 -2.47
CA ILE A 78 -38.26 35.63 -2.51
C ILE A 78 -37.72 35.38 -1.10
N SER A 79 -38.17 36.14 -0.10
CA SER A 79 -37.72 35.94 1.28
C SER A 79 -38.20 34.61 1.86
N GLY A 80 -39.48 34.25 1.65
CA GLY A 80 -40.04 32.99 2.12
C GLY A 80 -39.42 31.77 1.44
N MET A 81 -39.24 31.84 0.11
CA MET A 81 -38.55 30.78 -0.65
C MET A 81 -37.07 30.70 -0.27
N GLY A 82 -36.37 31.83 -0.10
CA GLY A 82 -34.98 31.84 0.34
C GLY A 82 -34.80 31.13 1.69
N PHE A 83 -35.64 31.45 2.67
CA PHE A 83 -35.65 30.78 3.97
C PHE A 83 -35.94 29.27 3.86
N LEU A 84 -36.95 28.88 3.08
CA LEU A 84 -37.29 27.46 2.90
C LEU A 84 -36.17 26.69 2.17
N LEU A 85 -35.55 27.28 1.16
CA LEU A 85 -34.44 26.68 0.43
C LEU A 85 -33.23 26.50 1.35
N ASP A 86 -32.86 27.49 2.16
CA ASP A 86 -31.76 27.36 3.12
C ASP A 86 -32.02 26.24 4.14
N GLN A 87 -33.27 26.10 4.61
CA GLN A 87 -33.66 25.02 5.53
C GLN A 87 -33.62 23.62 4.90
N GLN A 88 -33.80 23.50 3.58
CA GLN A 88 -33.79 22.21 2.88
C GLN A 88 -32.40 21.84 2.34
N ILE A 89 -31.65 22.81 1.81
CA ILE A 89 -30.34 22.60 1.17
C ILE A 89 -29.29 22.19 2.20
N CYS A 90 -29.19 22.90 3.32
CA CYS A 90 -28.14 22.65 4.32
C CYS A 90 -28.18 21.21 4.90
N PRO A 91 -29.34 20.64 5.26
CA PRO A 91 -29.43 19.24 5.68
C PRO A 91 -29.04 18.24 4.59
N VAL A 92 -29.44 18.45 3.34
CA VAL A 92 -29.05 17.59 2.22
C VAL A 92 -27.55 17.64 2.00
N LEU A 93 -26.95 18.84 2.03
CA LEU A 93 -25.50 19.02 1.91
C LEU A 93 -24.75 18.33 3.06
N TYR A 94 -25.24 18.46 4.29
CA TYR A 94 -24.66 17.79 5.46
C TYR A 94 -24.73 16.27 5.32
N HIS A 95 -25.89 15.73 4.91
CA HIS A 95 -26.06 14.30 4.71
C HIS A 95 -25.17 13.76 3.58
N ALA A 96 -25.13 14.46 2.44
CA ALA A 96 -24.29 14.10 1.31
C ALA A 96 -22.79 14.15 1.66
N GLY A 97 -22.35 15.21 2.35
CA GLY A 97 -20.94 15.46 2.66
C GLY A 97 -20.38 14.62 3.81
N LEU A 98 -21.19 14.27 4.82
CA LEU A 98 -20.71 13.59 6.03
C LEU A 98 -21.18 12.14 6.17
N VAL A 99 -22.31 11.77 5.56
CA VAL A 99 -22.81 10.39 5.64
C VAL A 99 -22.48 9.65 4.35
N LEU A 100 -22.94 10.16 3.22
CA LEU A 100 -22.80 9.47 1.94
C LEU A 100 -21.35 9.43 1.45
N LEU A 101 -20.60 10.52 1.62
CA LEU A 101 -19.19 10.54 1.25
C LEU A 101 -18.33 9.62 2.14
N ASN A 102 -18.70 9.41 3.41
CA ASN A 102 -18.01 8.46 4.28
C ASN A 102 -18.14 7.03 3.77
N SER A 103 -19.26 6.66 3.12
CA SER A 103 -19.41 5.34 2.48
C SER A 103 -18.41 5.11 1.35
N LEU A 104 -17.93 6.17 0.69
CA LEU A 104 -16.83 6.08 -0.30
C LEU A 104 -15.48 5.93 0.40
N LEU A 105 -15.22 6.73 1.44
CA LEU A 105 -13.95 6.70 2.18
C LEU A 105 -13.74 5.37 2.92
N ASP A 106 -14.82 4.72 3.38
CA ASP A 106 -14.79 3.39 4.00
C ASP A 106 -14.32 2.29 3.02
N THR A 107 -14.33 2.55 1.70
CA THR A 107 -13.79 1.61 0.71
C THR A 107 -12.26 1.62 0.62
N VAL A 108 -11.59 2.56 1.30
CA VAL A 108 -10.13 2.64 1.30
C VAL A 108 -9.55 1.48 2.13
N PRO A 109 -8.67 0.63 1.55
CA PRO A 109 -8.10 -0.51 2.27
C PRO A 109 -7.05 -0.03 3.28
N VAL A 110 -7.48 0.35 4.48
CA VAL A 110 -6.59 0.81 5.56
C VAL A 110 -5.68 -0.30 6.05
N ARG A 111 -6.25 -1.48 6.35
CA ARG A 111 -5.47 -2.66 6.75
C ARG A 111 -6.02 -3.89 6.06
N SER A 112 -5.20 -4.57 5.28
CA SER A 112 -5.65 -5.67 4.42
C SER A 112 -4.59 -6.76 4.27
N ALA A 113 -5.04 -7.98 3.98
CA ALA A 113 -4.14 -9.08 3.62
C ALA A 113 -3.64 -8.87 2.18
N VAL A 114 -2.33 -9.00 1.98
CA VAL A 114 -1.70 -8.96 0.65
C VAL A 114 -1.74 -10.36 0.04
N ASP A 115 -1.40 -11.36 0.85
CA ASP A 115 -1.54 -12.77 0.55
C ASP A 115 -1.85 -13.57 1.82
N GLN A 116 -1.73 -14.90 1.77
CA GLN A 116 -1.98 -15.78 2.92
C GLN A 116 -0.93 -15.70 4.04
N HIS A 117 0.16 -14.94 3.87
CA HIS A 117 1.27 -14.86 4.81
C HIS A 117 1.47 -13.45 5.38
N VAL A 118 1.22 -12.41 4.58
CA VAL A 118 1.57 -11.02 4.90
C VAL A 118 0.37 -10.10 4.68
N GLY A 119 0.17 -9.18 5.63
CA GLY A 119 -0.75 -8.05 5.51
C GLY A 119 -0.02 -6.72 5.39
N ILE A 120 -0.77 -5.67 5.07
CA ILE A 120 -0.28 -4.29 4.98
C ILE A 120 -1.17 -3.34 5.78
N ASP A 121 -0.52 -2.36 6.42
CA ASP A 121 -1.14 -1.32 7.22
C ASP A 121 -0.84 0.08 6.66
N TYR A 122 -1.88 0.72 6.16
CA TYR A 122 -1.99 2.11 5.71
C TYR A 122 -2.80 2.95 6.70
N SER A 123 -2.69 2.72 8.01
CA SER A 123 -3.24 3.64 9.00
C SER A 123 -2.55 5.00 8.89
N LEU A 124 -3.33 6.07 9.03
CA LEU A 124 -2.81 7.42 9.11
C LEU A 124 -1.99 7.56 10.40
N LEU A 125 -0.82 8.18 10.29
CA LEU A 125 0.03 8.48 11.45
C LEU A 125 -0.43 9.75 12.17
N ASN A 126 -0.98 10.70 11.41
CA ASN A 126 -1.49 11.99 11.89
C ASN A 126 -2.67 12.42 11.01
N ASP A 127 -3.39 13.45 11.44
CA ASP A 127 -4.44 14.07 10.63
C ASP A 127 -3.86 14.62 9.31
N PRO A 128 -4.61 14.55 8.19
CA PRO A 128 -4.19 15.12 6.91
C PRO A 128 -3.85 16.62 7.04
N VAL A 129 -2.71 17.01 6.48
CA VAL A 129 -2.20 18.39 6.56
C VAL A 129 -2.55 19.14 5.28
N THR A 130 -3.31 20.22 5.39
CA THR A 130 -3.68 21.08 4.26
C THR A 130 -2.73 22.26 4.12
N SER A 131 -2.40 22.60 2.87
CA SER A 131 -1.76 23.87 2.49
C SER A 131 -2.62 24.63 1.48
N ALA A 132 -2.10 25.76 0.97
CA ALA A 132 -2.79 26.54 -0.06
C ALA A 132 -2.96 25.79 -1.40
N SER A 133 -2.16 24.76 -1.68
CA SER A 133 -2.15 24.08 -2.98
C SER A 133 -2.17 22.56 -2.91
N ASN A 134 -2.10 21.98 -1.70
CA ASN A 134 -2.06 20.52 -1.54
C ASN A 134 -2.65 20.05 -0.20
N LEU A 135 -2.96 18.76 -0.16
CA LEU A 135 -3.36 17.98 1.00
C LEU A 135 -2.38 16.81 1.12
N ASP A 136 -1.63 16.78 2.22
CA ASP A 136 -0.62 15.75 2.51
C ASP A 136 -1.14 14.78 3.57
N MET A 137 -0.94 13.49 3.32
CA MET A 137 -1.34 12.40 4.20
C MET A 137 -0.17 11.48 4.46
N ASP A 138 0.15 11.29 5.75
CA ASP A 138 1.23 10.43 6.20
C ASP A 138 0.68 9.07 6.65
N PHE A 139 1.04 8.03 5.90
CA PHE A 139 0.61 6.66 6.14
C PHE A 139 1.74 5.84 6.75
N ARG A 140 1.37 4.94 7.66
CA ARG A 140 2.28 3.95 8.24
C ARG A 140 3.01 3.17 7.14
N GLY A 141 2.27 2.64 6.16
CA GLY A 141 2.83 1.96 4.99
C GLY A 141 3.76 0.81 5.37
N ALA A 142 3.34 -0.04 6.31
CA ALA A 142 4.14 -1.12 6.85
C ALA A 142 3.48 -2.47 6.61
N PHE A 143 4.28 -3.44 6.17
CA PHE A 143 3.82 -4.82 6.09
C PHE A 143 4.03 -5.53 7.43
N PHE A 144 3.18 -6.51 7.72
CA PHE A 144 3.26 -7.33 8.92
C PHE A 144 2.96 -8.81 8.59
N PRO A 145 3.61 -9.78 9.28
CA PRO A 145 3.27 -11.19 9.13
C PRO A 145 1.88 -11.46 9.74
N LEU A 146 1.01 -12.18 9.01
CA LEU A 146 -0.33 -12.54 9.49
C LEU A 146 -0.28 -13.50 10.68
N SER A 147 0.79 -14.29 10.81
CA SER A 147 1.01 -15.16 11.97
C SER A 147 1.29 -14.39 13.26
N GLU A 148 1.81 -13.16 13.17
CA GLU A 148 2.27 -12.36 14.31
C GLU A 148 1.92 -10.87 14.10
N ALA A 149 0.62 -10.57 14.05
CA ALA A 149 0.10 -9.26 13.65
C ALA A 149 0.46 -8.08 14.60
N ASN A 150 0.98 -8.38 15.79
CA ASN A 150 1.30 -7.39 16.83
C ASN A 150 2.75 -6.88 16.77
N ILE A 151 3.56 -7.35 15.82
CA ILE A 151 4.95 -6.89 15.67
C ILE A 151 4.99 -5.67 14.77
N SER A 152 5.48 -4.55 15.32
CA SER A 152 5.78 -3.33 14.56
C SER A 152 7.29 -3.19 14.35
N LEU A 153 7.71 -2.99 13.10
CA LEU A 153 9.10 -2.65 12.79
C LEU A 153 9.34 -1.14 12.97
N PRO A 154 10.43 -0.73 13.63
CA PRO A 154 10.76 0.68 13.74
C PRO A 154 11.17 1.23 12.36
N ASN A 155 10.55 2.33 11.94
CA ASN A 155 10.94 2.99 10.70
C ASN A 155 12.18 3.86 10.90
N GLN A 156 13.29 3.46 10.27
CA GLN A 156 14.55 4.20 10.24
C GLN A 156 14.91 4.71 8.84
N ALA A 157 13.98 4.62 7.89
CA ALA A 157 14.21 5.09 6.53
C ALA A 157 14.18 6.62 6.44
N VAL A 158 14.72 7.14 5.35
CA VAL A 158 14.62 8.56 5.00
C VAL A 158 13.14 8.92 4.84
N GLU A 159 12.72 9.99 5.49
CA GLU A 159 11.36 10.50 5.34
C GLU A 159 11.12 10.98 3.90
N PRO A 160 10.09 10.45 3.21
CA PRO A 160 9.80 10.87 1.85
C PRO A 160 9.38 12.35 1.78
N GLN A 161 10.06 13.11 0.91
CA GLN A 161 9.74 14.51 0.65
C GLN A 161 9.05 14.62 -0.72
N LEU A 162 7.84 15.16 -0.73
CA LEU A 162 7.09 15.47 -1.95
C LEU A 162 7.25 16.95 -2.24
N GLN A 163 7.86 17.31 -3.37
CA GLN A 163 8.09 18.72 -3.75
C GLN A 163 7.30 19.10 -5.00
N GLU A 164 7.01 18.11 -5.84
CA GLU A 164 6.34 18.28 -7.11
C GLU A 164 4.83 18.54 -6.92
N ASN A 165 4.25 19.35 -7.81
CA ASN A 165 2.82 19.71 -7.80
C ASN A 165 2.21 19.73 -9.22
N GLU A 166 2.87 19.12 -10.20
CA GLU A 166 2.46 19.16 -11.61
C GLU A 166 1.31 18.19 -11.92
N ARG A 167 1.27 17.05 -11.23
CA ARG A 167 0.27 15.99 -11.38
C ARG A 167 -0.83 16.10 -10.32
N MET A 168 -1.93 15.39 -10.51
CA MET A 168 -3.05 15.40 -9.56
C MET A 168 -2.66 14.78 -8.20
N VAL A 169 -1.88 13.70 -8.21
CA VAL A 169 -1.48 12.99 -7.00
C VAL A 169 -0.02 12.56 -7.07
N TYR A 170 0.65 12.60 -5.93
CA TYR A 170 1.97 12.03 -5.74
C TYR A 170 1.94 11.03 -4.59
N VAL A 171 2.47 9.84 -4.83
CA VAL A 171 2.61 8.80 -3.81
C VAL A 171 4.09 8.52 -3.63
N ALA A 172 4.59 8.58 -2.40
CA ALA A 172 5.96 8.23 -2.07
C ALA A 172 6.03 6.96 -1.22
N PHE A 173 7.04 6.13 -1.47
CA PHE A 173 7.34 4.93 -0.70
C PHE A 173 8.79 4.96 -0.25
N SER A 174 9.02 4.92 1.05
CA SER A 174 10.38 4.85 1.61
C SER A 174 10.98 3.46 1.45
N GLU A 175 12.30 3.33 1.65
CA GLU A 175 12.96 2.01 1.76
C GLU A 175 12.27 1.11 2.80
N PHE A 176 11.77 1.68 3.90
CA PHE A 176 11.08 0.94 4.96
C PHE A 176 9.81 0.24 4.47
N PHE A 177 9.06 0.83 3.54
CA PHE A 177 7.90 0.19 2.93
C PHE A 177 8.27 -1.18 2.33
N PHE A 178 9.39 -1.24 1.60
CA PHE A 178 9.87 -2.48 0.98
C PHE A 178 10.56 -3.40 1.98
N ASP A 179 11.36 -2.84 2.89
CA ASP A 179 12.06 -3.62 3.93
C ASP A 179 11.07 -4.34 4.84
N SER A 180 9.99 -3.69 5.27
CA SER A 180 8.95 -4.31 6.10
C SER A 180 8.25 -5.47 5.39
N ALA A 181 8.04 -5.38 4.07
CA ALA A 181 7.50 -6.48 3.27
C ALA A 181 8.45 -7.69 3.28
N MET A 182 9.72 -7.45 2.98
CA MET A 182 10.73 -8.52 2.90
C MET A 182 11.02 -9.15 4.26
N ASP A 183 11.01 -8.36 5.34
CA ASP A 183 11.09 -8.86 6.72
C ASP A 183 9.88 -9.73 7.08
N SER A 184 8.67 -9.29 6.74
CA SER A 184 7.44 -10.06 7.00
C SER A 184 7.46 -11.42 6.31
N TYR A 185 7.86 -11.47 5.03
CA TYR A 185 8.01 -12.74 4.29
C TYR A 185 9.15 -13.61 4.83
N PHE A 186 10.24 -13.00 5.32
CA PHE A 186 11.33 -13.73 5.96
C PHE A 186 10.86 -14.40 7.26
N ARG A 187 10.16 -13.65 8.13
CA ARG A 187 9.58 -14.17 9.39
C ARG A 187 8.52 -15.25 9.15
N ALA A 188 7.74 -15.12 8.08
CA ALA A 188 6.79 -16.15 7.67
C ALA A 188 7.48 -17.45 7.18
N GLY A 189 8.81 -17.47 7.02
CA GLY A 189 9.58 -18.67 6.65
C GLY A 189 9.38 -19.11 5.19
N VAL A 190 8.82 -18.27 4.34
CA VAL A 190 8.46 -18.63 2.95
C VAL A 190 9.54 -18.34 1.93
N LEU A 191 10.64 -17.70 2.33
CA LEU A 191 11.78 -17.38 1.47
C LEU A 191 12.77 -18.56 1.38
N ARG A 192 12.26 -19.71 0.92
CA ARG A 192 13.02 -20.96 0.72
C ARG A 192 12.63 -21.66 -0.57
N LEU A 193 13.57 -22.33 -1.21
CA LEU A 193 13.39 -23.15 -2.40
C LEU A 193 14.13 -24.47 -2.23
N GLU A 194 13.47 -25.57 -2.55
CA GLU A 194 14.04 -26.91 -2.53
C GLU A 194 13.90 -27.57 -3.91
N LEU A 195 15.01 -28.09 -4.43
CA LEU A 195 15.10 -28.81 -5.69
C LEU A 195 15.73 -30.17 -5.41
N VAL A 196 15.08 -31.25 -5.85
CA VAL A 196 15.56 -32.63 -5.63
C VAL A 196 15.55 -33.37 -6.96
N GLY A 197 16.61 -34.13 -7.23
CA GLY A 197 16.73 -35.02 -8.37
C GLY A 197 16.54 -34.31 -9.71
N ASP A 198 15.51 -34.72 -10.45
CA ASP A 198 15.16 -34.22 -11.77
C ASP A 198 14.80 -32.73 -11.82
N LYS A 199 14.48 -32.11 -10.68
CA LYS A 199 14.28 -30.66 -10.57
C LYS A 199 15.59 -29.86 -10.56
N VAL A 200 16.73 -30.53 -10.35
CA VAL A 200 18.05 -29.91 -10.47
C VAL A 200 18.44 -29.88 -11.95
N PRO A 201 18.83 -28.71 -12.53
CA PRO A 201 19.25 -28.65 -13.92
C PRO A 201 20.42 -29.59 -14.20
N LYS A 202 20.35 -30.37 -15.29
CA LYS A 202 21.34 -31.39 -15.63
C LYS A 202 22.78 -30.87 -15.68
N ASP A 203 22.99 -29.67 -16.23
CA ASP A 203 24.31 -29.05 -16.28
C ASP A 203 24.87 -28.77 -14.88
N LEU A 204 24.00 -28.33 -13.96
CA LEU A 204 24.38 -28.08 -12.57
C LEU A 204 24.62 -29.39 -11.82
N ASP A 205 23.77 -30.41 -12.02
CA ASP A 205 23.95 -31.75 -11.44
C ASP A 205 25.31 -32.35 -11.84
N MET A 206 25.66 -32.30 -13.13
CA MET A 206 26.94 -32.79 -13.64
C MET A 206 28.13 -32.07 -13.02
N VAL A 207 28.09 -30.73 -12.95
CA VAL A 207 29.18 -29.94 -12.36
C VAL A 207 29.29 -30.20 -10.86
N LEU A 208 28.17 -30.32 -10.13
CA LEU A 208 28.16 -30.65 -8.71
C LEU A 208 28.75 -32.03 -8.44
N ARG A 209 28.36 -33.05 -9.22
CA ARG A 209 28.91 -34.40 -9.11
C ARG A 209 30.40 -34.43 -9.38
N ALA A 210 30.88 -33.71 -10.39
CA ALA A 210 32.31 -33.58 -10.66
C ALA A 210 33.04 -32.86 -9.52
N THR A 211 32.45 -31.79 -8.98
CA THR A 211 33.04 -30.99 -7.89
C THR A 211 33.17 -31.80 -6.59
N PHE A 212 32.14 -32.57 -6.25
CA PHE A 212 32.09 -33.35 -5.00
C PHE A 212 32.42 -34.83 -5.19
N PHE A 213 32.98 -35.22 -6.34
CA PHE A 213 33.24 -36.62 -6.70
C PHE A 213 34.04 -37.37 -5.62
N GLY A 214 35.12 -36.75 -5.11
CA GLY A 214 35.94 -37.32 -4.05
C GLY A 214 35.15 -37.54 -2.76
N SER A 215 34.35 -36.56 -2.35
CA SER A 215 33.49 -36.67 -1.16
C SER A 215 32.43 -37.76 -1.33
N ILE A 216 31.81 -37.85 -2.52
CA ILE A 216 30.76 -38.83 -2.82
C ILE A 216 31.31 -40.27 -2.77
N ILE A 217 32.48 -40.51 -3.36
CA ILE A 217 33.10 -41.85 -3.37
C ILE A 217 33.49 -42.32 -1.97
N LEU A 218 33.93 -41.40 -1.11
CA LEU A 218 34.33 -41.72 0.27
C LEU A 218 33.15 -42.10 1.18
N LEU A 219 31.91 -41.80 0.79
CA LEU A 219 30.71 -42.14 1.57
C LEU A 219 30.35 -43.62 1.45
N SER A 220 29.89 -44.05 0.27
CA SER A 220 29.67 -45.46 -0.06
C SER A 220 29.31 -45.62 -1.55
N PRO A 221 29.54 -46.80 -2.15
CA PRO A 221 29.09 -47.08 -3.51
C PRO A 221 27.57 -46.95 -3.70
N ALA A 222 26.78 -47.17 -2.64
CA ALA A 222 25.32 -47.15 -2.70
C ALA A 222 24.73 -45.74 -2.91
N VAL A 223 25.47 -44.68 -2.59
CA VAL A 223 25.00 -43.28 -2.70
C VAL A 223 25.53 -42.55 -3.94
N ILE A 224 26.35 -43.20 -4.76
CA ILE A 224 26.96 -42.58 -5.97
C ILE A 224 25.87 -42.06 -6.91
N ASP A 225 24.83 -42.85 -7.14
CA ASP A 225 23.73 -42.50 -8.05
C ASP A 225 22.54 -41.84 -7.32
N ALA A 226 22.70 -41.50 -6.03
CA ALA A 226 21.63 -40.86 -5.27
C ALA A 226 21.27 -39.48 -5.87
N PRO A 227 19.97 -39.10 -5.88
CA PRO A 227 19.53 -37.77 -6.31
C PRO A 227 20.23 -36.64 -5.55
N LEU A 228 20.61 -35.56 -6.24
CA LEU A 228 21.06 -34.34 -5.57
C LEU A 228 19.87 -33.54 -5.04
N LYS A 229 20.05 -32.94 -3.87
CA LYS A 229 19.17 -31.95 -3.27
C LYS A 229 19.90 -30.62 -3.19
N LEU A 230 19.28 -29.56 -3.69
CA LEU A 230 19.68 -28.18 -3.49
C LEU A 230 18.61 -27.47 -2.67
N GLU A 231 19.03 -26.87 -1.57
CA GLU A 231 18.17 -26.06 -0.72
C GLU A 231 18.73 -24.65 -0.66
N LEU A 232 17.93 -23.68 -1.12
CA LEU A 232 18.24 -22.27 -1.08
C LEU A 232 17.31 -21.60 -0.07
N GLN A 233 17.88 -21.01 0.98
CA GLN A 233 17.10 -20.37 2.05
C GLN A 233 17.68 -19.00 2.37
N VAL A 234 16.84 -17.97 2.46
CA VAL A 234 17.29 -16.64 2.91
C VAL A 234 17.70 -16.70 4.40
N LEU A 235 18.85 -16.12 4.76
CA LEU A 235 19.42 -16.20 6.11
C LEU A 235 19.11 -14.97 6.99
N ALA A 236 18.77 -13.85 6.37
CA ALA A 236 18.43 -12.60 7.05
C ALA A 236 17.42 -11.81 6.20
N PRO A 237 16.61 -10.91 6.80
CA PRO A 237 15.69 -10.04 6.06
C PRO A 237 16.40 -9.31 4.90
N PRO A 238 15.94 -9.48 3.66
CA PRO A 238 16.48 -8.73 2.53
C PRO A 238 16.35 -7.22 2.72
N ARG A 239 17.27 -6.45 2.13
CA ARG A 239 17.33 -4.99 2.27
C ARG A 239 17.16 -4.29 0.93
N CYS A 240 16.24 -3.34 0.88
CA CYS A 240 16.00 -2.45 -0.23
C CYS A 240 16.92 -1.23 -0.11
N THR A 241 17.42 -0.76 -1.24
CA THR A 241 18.12 0.52 -1.33
C THR A 241 17.65 1.24 -2.57
N ILE A 242 17.19 2.47 -2.40
CA ILE A 242 16.66 3.31 -3.46
C ILE A 242 17.64 4.46 -3.68
N LYS A 243 18.14 4.54 -4.91
CA LYS A 243 19.00 5.63 -5.38
C LYS A 243 18.42 6.23 -6.64
N PRO A 244 18.81 7.46 -7.03
CA PRO A 244 18.40 8.04 -8.31
C PRO A 244 18.73 7.15 -9.52
N SER A 245 19.77 6.32 -9.43
CA SER A 245 20.16 5.37 -10.49
C SER A 245 19.30 4.10 -10.58
N GLY A 246 18.44 3.84 -9.60
CA GLY A 246 17.57 2.67 -9.56
C GLY A 246 17.40 2.07 -8.16
N THR A 247 16.53 1.07 -8.08
CA THR A 247 16.25 0.33 -6.84
C THR A 247 17.00 -0.99 -6.85
N THR A 248 17.67 -1.30 -5.74
CA THR A 248 18.42 -2.55 -5.57
C THR A 248 18.01 -3.28 -4.32
N ILE A 249 17.92 -4.61 -4.39
CA ILE A 249 17.63 -5.48 -3.26
C ILE A 249 18.85 -6.33 -2.97
N SER A 250 19.34 -6.31 -1.74
CA SER A 250 20.43 -7.15 -1.25
C SER A 250 19.85 -8.34 -0.51
N VAL A 251 20.25 -9.55 -0.91
CA VAL A 251 19.79 -10.82 -0.34
C VAL A 251 21.00 -11.63 0.08
N THR A 252 20.98 -12.14 1.31
CA THR A 252 21.95 -13.14 1.78
C THR A 252 21.21 -14.44 2.04
N ALA A 253 21.62 -15.50 1.36
CA ALA A 253 20.99 -16.82 1.38
C ALA A 253 22.03 -17.91 1.66
N GLY A 254 21.60 -19.01 2.28
CA GLY A 254 22.34 -20.25 2.42
C GLY A 254 22.00 -21.16 1.26
N LEU A 255 23.02 -21.81 0.71
CA LEU A 255 22.90 -22.88 -0.27
C LEU A 255 23.42 -24.16 0.36
N VAL A 256 22.55 -25.12 0.58
CA VAL A 256 22.90 -26.46 1.04
C VAL A 256 22.81 -27.42 -0.14
N ILE A 257 23.87 -28.20 -0.32
CA ILE A 257 23.96 -29.24 -1.35
C ILE A 257 24.09 -30.58 -0.61
N ALA A 258 23.18 -31.49 -0.90
CA ALA A 258 23.13 -32.81 -0.26
C ALA A 258 22.83 -33.91 -1.27
N LEU A 259 23.18 -35.15 -0.93
CA LEU A 259 22.61 -36.34 -1.55
C LEU A 259 21.33 -36.72 -0.80
N ALA A 260 20.28 -37.06 -1.55
CA ALA A 260 19.00 -37.52 -1.06
C ALA A 260 18.73 -38.96 -1.54
N PRO A 261 19.46 -39.97 -1.01
CA PRO A 261 19.23 -41.37 -1.35
C PRO A 261 17.81 -41.82 -0.93
N PRO A 262 17.16 -42.72 -1.70
CA PRO A 262 15.88 -43.31 -1.30
C PRO A 262 16.03 -44.04 0.05
N ASP A 263 15.09 -43.79 0.96
CA ASP A 263 14.97 -44.49 2.25
C ASP A 263 16.17 -44.37 3.20
N LEU A 264 17.09 -43.45 2.92
CA LEU A 264 18.28 -43.17 3.73
C LEU A 264 18.30 -41.68 4.12
N PRO A 265 18.97 -41.31 5.23
CA PRO A 265 19.12 -39.92 5.62
C PRO A 265 19.89 -39.13 4.58
N GLN A 266 19.54 -37.85 4.41
CA GLN A 266 20.24 -36.94 3.52
C GLN A 266 21.68 -36.76 3.98
N VAL A 267 22.62 -36.78 3.04
CA VAL A 267 24.05 -36.58 3.32
C VAL A 267 24.48 -35.25 2.75
N GLN A 268 24.76 -34.29 3.62
CA GLN A 268 25.23 -32.97 3.22
C GLN A 268 26.64 -33.07 2.61
N LEU A 269 26.77 -32.61 1.36
CA LEU A 269 28.05 -32.50 0.67
C LEU A 269 28.72 -31.15 0.97
N SER A 270 27.93 -30.08 1.03
CA SER A 270 28.46 -28.74 1.29
C SER A 270 27.37 -27.77 1.75
N SER A 271 27.79 -26.70 2.43
CA SER A 271 26.95 -25.57 2.81
C SER A 271 27.72 -24.28 2.55
N MET A 272 27.08 -23.34 1.86
CA MET A 272 27.70 -22.11 1.36
C MET A 272 26.80 -20.92 1.63
N THR A 273 27.40 -19.74 1.71
CA THR A 273 26.67 -18.47 1.73
C THR A 273 26.67 -17.86 0.34
N MET A 274 25.52 -17.36 -0.07
CA MET A 274 25.30 -16.63 -1.30
C MET A 274 24.87 -15.20 -0.98
N ASP A 275 25.62 -14.22 -1.48
CA ASP A 275 25.16 -12.83 -1.50
C ASP A 275 24.71 -12.48 -2.92
N ALA A 276 23.44 -12.12 -3.07
CA ALA A 276 22.86 -11.67 -4.33
C ALA A 276 22.46 -10.20 -4.26
N ARG A 277 22.63 -9.50 -5.39
CA ARG A 277 22.01 -8.19 -5.62
C ARG A 277 21.06 -8.29 -6.79
N LEU A 278 19.82 -7.91 -6.55
CA LEU A 278 18.77 -7.80 -7.54
C LEU A 278 18.54 -6.32 -7.85
N SER A 279 18.18 -5.99 -9.09
CA SER A 279 17.56 -4.70 -9.40
C SER A 279 16.05 -4.88 -9.42
N ALA A 280 15.32 -3.89 -8.91
CA ALA A 280 13.86 -3.85 -8.97
C ALA A 280 13.41 -2.65 -9.80
N LYS A 281 12.56 -2.89 -10.81
CA LYS A 281 11.86 -1.86 -11.56
C LYS A 281 10.43 -1.80 -11.07
N MET A 282 10.02 -0.66 -10.55
CA MET A 282 8.66 -0.46 -10.04
C MET A 282 7.75 0.06 -11.15
N ALA A 283 6.51 -0.38 -11.14
CA ALA A 283 5.48 0.11 -12.04
C ALA A 283 4.15 0.16 -11.28
N LEU A 284 3.33 1.17 -11.55
CA LEU A 284 1.97 1.24 -11.05
C LEU A 284 1.03 0.83 -12.19
N ARG A 285 0.14 -0.13 -11.96
CA ARG A 285 -0.90 -0.51 -12.92
C ARG A 285 -2.26 -0.45 -12.24
N GLY A 286 -3.11 0.48 -12.68
CA GLY A 286 -4.31 0.83 -11.92
C GLY A 286 -3.90 1.25 -10.51
N LYS A 287 -4.35 0.51 -9.49
CA LYS A 287 -4.00 0.75 -8.08
C LYS A 287 -2.87 -0.10 -7.54
N VAL A 288 -2.30 -0.98 -8.37
CA VAL A 288 -1.38 -2.02 -7.91
C VAL A 288 0.06 -1.62 -8.19
N LEU A 289 0.84 -1.44 -7.14
CA LEU A 289 2.28 -1.28 -7.22
C LEU A 289 2.93 -2.65 -7.46
N GLN A 290 3.53 -2.80 -8.63
CA GLN A 290 4.20 -4.01 -9.09
C GLN A 290 5.71 -3.80 -9.15
N ALA A 291 6.46 -4.89 -8.99
CA ALA A 291 7.90 -4.88 -9.17
C ALA A 291 8.35 -5.97 -10.15
N GLN A 292 9.28 -5.63 -11.03
CA GLN A 292 10.03 -6.58 -11.83
C GLN A 292 11.48 -6.64 -11.34
N MET A 293 11.91 -7.84 -10.95
CA MET A 293 13.24 -8.11 -10.40
C MET A 293 14.14 -8.77 -11.44
N ASP A 294 15.39 -8.33 -11.48
CA ASP A 294 16.45 -8.94 -12.29
C ASP A 294 17.70 -9.20 -11.44
N LEU A 295 18.31 -10.38 -11.57
CA LEU A 295 19.57 -10.69 -10.91
C LEU A 295 20.73 -9.90 -11.55
N ARG A 296 21.33 -8.98 -10.78
CA ARG A 296 22.45 -8.15 -11.24
C ARG A 296 23.78 -8.86 -11.07
N ARG A 297 24.02 -9.36 -9.86
CA ARG A 297 25.22 -10.09 -9.49
C ARG A 297 24.94 -10.97 -8.29
N PHE A 298 25.69 -12.04 -8.18
CA PHE A 298 25.78 -12.81 -6.95
C PHE A 298 27.21 -13.29 -6.76
N ARG A 299 27.52 -13.72 -5.54
CA ARG A 299 28.74 -14.43 -5.21
C ARG A 299 28.38 -15.54 -4.24
N ILE A 300 29.16 -16.61 -4.27
CA ILE A 300 29.08 -17.72 -3.32
C ILE A 300 30.43 -17.87 -2.64
N TYR A 301 30.41 -18.22 -1.36
CA TYR A 301 31.61 -18.43 -0.55
C TYR A 301 31.29 -19.40 0.60
N SER A 302 32.31 -20.11 1.08
CA SER A 302 32.22 -20.87 2.33
C SER A 302 32.59 -19.96 3.49
N ASN A 303 31.78 -19.97 4.56
CA ASN A 303 32.10 -19.25 5.79
C ASN A 303 33.21 -19.96 6.59
N GLN A 304 33.52 -21.23 6.27
CA GLN A 304 34.46 -22.05 7.01
C GLN A 304 35.86 -22.02 6.38
N SER A 305 35.97 -21.86 5.06
CA SER A 305 37.26 -21.97 4.36
C SER A 305 37.36 -21.13 3.09
N ALA A 306 38.48 -20.40 2.97
CA ALA A 306 38.84 -19.67 1.74
C ALA A 306 39.24 -20.62 0.59
N LEU A 307 39.85 -21.77 0.91
CA LEU A 307 40.21 -22.78 -0.09
C LEU A 307 38.95 -23.45 -0.67
N GLU A 308 37.94 -23.72 0.16
CA GLU A 308 36.64 -24.22 -0.32
C GLU A 308 35.99 -23.21 -1.25
N SER A 309 36.11 -21.91 -0.97
CA SER A 309 35.56 -20.85 -1.81
C SER A 309 36.19 -20.83 -3.22
N LEU A 310 37.46 -21.22 -3.37
CA LEU A 310 38.10 -21.37 -4.69
C LEU A 310 37.55 -22.54 -5.48
N ALA A 311 37.19 -23.64 -4.80
CA ALA A 311 36.54 -24.80 -5.43
C ALA A 311 35.13 -24.48 -5.96
N LEU A 312 34.54 -23.34 -5.57
CA LEU A 312 33.20 -22.93 -6.00
C LEU A 312 33.18 -22.15 -7.32
N ILE A 313 34.35 -21.75 -7.85
CA ILE A 313 34.42 -20.97 -9.10
C ILE A 313 33.69 -21.67 -10.27
N PRO A 314 33.84 -22.99 -10.50
CA PRO A 314 33.11 -23.69 -11.56
C PRO A 314 31.59 -23.66 -11.40
N LEU A 315 31.09 -23.48 -10.17
CA LEU A 315 29.65 -23.46 -9.87
C LEU A 315 28.98 -22.12 -10.21
N GLN A 316 29.75 -21.06 -10.45
CA GLN A 316 29.21 -19.72 -10.70
C GLN A 316 28.29 -19.69 -11.92
N ALA A 317 28.72 -20.17 -13.09
CA ALA A 317 27.89 -20.09 -14.30
C ALA A 317 26.63 -20.98 -14.21
N PRO A 318 26.71 -22.26 -13.80
CA PRO A 318 25.53 -23.11 -13.63
C PRO A 318 24.54 -22.57 -12.59
N LEU A 319 25.02 -22.07 -11.44
CA LEU A 319 24.14 -21.47 -10.43
C LEU A 319 23.50 -20.18 -10.93
N LYS A 320 24.21 -19.34 -11.69
CA LYS A 320 23.62 -18.16 -12.34
C LYS A 320 22.43 -18.57 -13.20
N THR A 321 22.60 -19.61 -14.01
CA THR A 321 21.55 -20.15 -14.87
C THR A 321 20.37 -20.65 -14.05
N LEU A 322 20.62 -21.40 -12.97
CA LEU A 322 19.57 -21.84 -12.05
C LEU A 322 18.78 -20.66 -11.45
N LEU A 323 19.48 -19.65 -10.93
CA LEU A 323 18.84 -18.48 -10.34
C LEU A 323 17.98 -17.75 -11.38
N GLN A 324 18.46 -17.63 -12.62
CA GLN A 324 17.74 -16.95 -13.70
C GLN A 324 16.52 -17.73 -14.19
N ILE A 325 16.56 -19.06 -14.24
CA ILE A 325 15.49 -19.88 -14.84
C ILE A 325 14.48 -20.35 -13.78
N ALA A 326 14.91 -20.63 -12.55
CA ALA A 326 14.04 -21.14 -11.50
C ALA A 326 13.60 -20.05 -10.52
N VAL A 327 14.53 -19.22 -10.04
CA VAL A 327 14.26 -18.25 -8.95
C VAL A 327 13.64 -16.96 -9.49
N MET A 328 14.21 -16.36 -10.53
CA MET A 328 13.71 -15.07 -11.05
C MET A 328 12.26 -15.13 -11.54
N PRO A 329 11.79 -16.20 -12.25
CA PRO A 329 10.40 -16.28 -12.67
C PRO A 329 9.44 -16.39 -11.47
N LEU A 330 9.79 -17.19 -10.46
CA LEU A 330 8.99 -17.33 -9.24
C LEU A 330 8.86 -15.99 -8.50
N LEU A 331 9.97 -15.27 -8.34
CA LEU A 331 9.94 -13.93 -7.73
C LEU A 331 9.09 -12.97 -8.56
N ASN A 332 9.32 -12.90 -9.87
CA ASN A 332 8.60 -12.00 -10.77
C ASN A 332 7.10 -12.31 -10.87
N GLU A 333 6.70 -13.58 -10.77
CA GLU A 333 5.28 -13.95 -10.72
C GLU A 333 4.61 -13.36 -9.48
N ARG A 334 5.24 -13.48 -8.31
CA ARG A 334 4.71 -12.93 -7.05
C ARG A 334 4.73 -11.41 -7.05
N THR A 335 5.83 -10.79 -7.46
CA THR A 335 6.01 -9.33 -7.40
C THR A 335 5.21 -8.58 -8.46
N LYS A 336 4.78 -9.27 -9.54
CA LYS A 336 3.79 -8.75 -10.49
C LYS A 336 2.36 -8.76 -9.96
N ARG A 337 2.01 -9.63 -8.99
CA ARG A 337 0.70 -9.52 -8.30
C ARG A 337 0.61 -8.20 -7.54
N GLY A 338 1.74 -7.76 -7.00
CA GLY A 338 1.92 -6.42 -6.43
C GLY A 338 1.13 -6.17 -5.16
N VAL A 339 1.02 -4.91 -4.77
CA VAL A 339 0.29 -4.45 -3.59
C VAL A 339 -0.60 -3.27 -3.94
N GLN A 340 -1.81 -3.23 -3.40
CA GLN A 340 -2.78 -2.17 -3.67
C GLN A 340 -2.45 -0.91 -2.87
N ILE A 341 -2.39 0.24 -3.55
CA ILE A 341 -2.28 1.57 -2.95
C ILE A 341 -3.64 1.98 -2.37
N PRO A 342 -3.71 2.64 -1.19
CA PRO A 342 -4.95 3.00 -0.52
C PRO A 342 -5.69 4.12 -1.28
N LEU A 343 -6.48 3.73 -2.29
CA LEU A 343 -7.32 4.62 -3.10
C LEU A 343 -8.77 4.10 -3.13
N PRO A 344 -9.79 4.98 -2.92
CA PRO A 344 -11.20 4.58 -2.90
C PRO A 344 -11.67 3.84 -4.15
N GLU A 345 -12.72 3.01 -4.03
CA GLU A 345 -13.35 2.37 -5.19
C GLU A 345 -13.82 3.42 -6.23
N GLY A 346 -13.67 3.11 -7.52
CA GLY A 346 -14.14 3.98 -8.61
C GLY A 346 -13.18 5.09 -9.03
N ILE A 347 -12.03 5.25 -8.35
CA ILE A 347 -10.95 6.17 -8.75
C ILE A 347 -9.72 5.36 -9.11
N ASP A 348 -9.08 5.64 -10.24
CA ASP A 348 -7.84 4.98 -10.68
C ASP A 348 -6.73 5.99 -11.00
N PHE A 349 -5.48 5.52 -10.93
CA PHE A 349 -4.33 6.29 -11.39
C PHE A 349 -4.18 6.15 -12.91
N VAL A 350 -3.84 7.26 -13.57
CA VAL A 350 -3.51 7.30 -15.00
C VAL A 350 -2.28 8.16 -15.25
N LYS A 351 -1.55 7.89 -16.32
CA LYS A 351 -0.34 8.65 -16.72
C LYS A 351 0.71 8.68 -15.61
N GLU A 352 0.91 7.53 -14.97
CA GLU A 352 1.85 7.31 -13.90
C GLU A 352 3.31 7.51 -14.36
N VAL A 353 4.09 8.17 -13.52
CA VAL A 353 5.53 8.35 -13.70
C VAL A 353 6.21 7.98 -12.40
N VAL A 354 7.07 6.96 -12.46
CA VAL A 354 7.86 6.50 -11.32
C VAL A 354 9.23 7.17 -11.37
N THR A 355 9.62 7.82 -10.27
CA THR A 355 10.91 8.48 -10.12
C THR A 355 11.60 7.97 -8.86
N ASN A 356 12.88 7.64 -8.99
CA ASN A 356 13.68 7.24 -7.85
C ASN A 356 14.40 8.45 -7.24
N GLN A 357 14.34 8.55 -5.92
CA GLN A 357 15.07 9.54 -5.14
C GLN A 357 16.07 8.85 -4.20
N ALA A 358 16.77 9.61 -3.35
CA ALA A 358 17.68 9.04 -2.36
C ALA A 358 16.87 8.55 -1.14
N GLY A 359 16.72 7.24 -0.98
CA GLY A 359 16.04 6.61 0.17
C GLY A 359 14.52 6.39 0.01
N PHE A 360 13.92 6.87 -1.08
CA PHE A 360 12.51 6.66 -1.38
C PHE A 360 12.25 6.77 -2.88
N LEU A 361 11.09 6.28 -3.33
CA LEU A 361 10.60 6.48 -4.68
C LEU A 361 9.32 7.29 -4.65
N THR A 362 9.06 8.05 -5.72
CA THR A 362 7.83 8.81 -5.92
C THR A 362 7.12 8.34 -7.18
N ILE A 363 5.79 8.39 -7.13
CA ILE A 363 4.90 8.11 -8.27
C ILE A 363 4.01 9.32 -8.44
N GLY A 364 4.24 10.10 -9.49
CA GLY A 364 3.34 11.17 -9.90
C GLY A 364 2.32 10.63 -10.89
N ALA A 365 1.04 10.88 -10.67
CA ALA A 365 -0.03 10.40 -11.53
C ALA A 365 -1.21 11.38 -11.59
N ASP A 366 -1.99 11.26 -12.65
CA ASP A 366 -3.30 11.91 -12.73
C ASP A 366 -4.37 10.93 -12.21
N LEU A 367 -5.52 11.45 -11.77
CA LEU A 367 -6.64 10.64 -11.29
C LEU A 367 -7.73 10.56 -12.36
N HIS A 368 -8.39 9.41 -12.44
CA HIS A 368 -9.55 9.20 -13.30
C HIS A 368 -10.66 8.49 -12.53
N PHE A 369 -11.87 9.03 -12.59
CA PHE A 369 -13.05 8.36 -12.05
C PHE A 369 -13.55 7.33 -13.07
N SER A 370 -13.29 6.05 -12.79
CA SER A 370 -13.81 4.93 -13.58
C SER A 370 -15.28 4.64 -13.28
N LYS A 371 -15.78 5.09 -12.12
CA LYS A 371 -17.19 5.07 -11.71
C LYS A 371 -17.58 6.41 -11.10
N GLY A 372 -18.84 6.81 -11.28
CA GLY A 372 -19.36 8.03 -10.64
C GLY A 372 -19.52 7.85 -9.13
N LEU A 373 -19.45 8.95 -8.35
CA LEU A 373 -19.59 8.90 -6.89
C LEU A 373 -20.91 8.24 -6.47
N ARG A 374 -22.03 8.60 -7.10
CA ARG A 374 -23.35 8.03 -6.80
C ARG A 374 -23.35 6.51 -6.92
N GLU A 375 -22.77 5.96 -7.99
CA GLU A 375 -22.72 4.52 -8.23
C GLU A 375 -21.99 3.79 -7.09
N VAL A 376 -20.84 4.33 -6.65
CA VAL A 376 -20.04 3.72 -5.59
C VAL A 376 -20.72 3.87 -4.23
N ILE A 377 -21.32 5.03 -3.95
CA ILE A 377 -22.03 5.31 -2.69
C ILE A 377 -23.27 4.43 -2.58
N GLU A 378 -24.10 4.33 -3.62
CA GLU A 378 -25.32 3.50 -3.61
C GLU A 378 -24.98 2.03 -3.42
N LYS A 379 -23.92 1.54 -4.05
CA LYS A 379 -23.43 0.17 -3.89
C LYS A 379 -23.00 -0.14 -2.46
N ASN A 380 -22.35 0.81 -1.78
CA ASN A 380 -21.80 0.64 -0.44
C ASN A 380 -22.70 1.23 0.65
N ARG A 381 -23.93 1.62 0.30
CA ARG A 381 -24.88 2.17 1.26
C ARG A 381 -25.17 1.11 2.33
N PRO A 382 -25.09 1.45 3.63
CA PRO A 382 -25.45 0.52 4.68
C PRO A 382 -26.90 0.06 4.47
N THR A 383 -27.11 -1.25 4.37
CA THR A 383 -28.45 -1.83 4.26
C THR A 383 -29.13 -1.74 5.62
N GLY A 384 -29.89 -0.66 5.84
CA GLY A 384 -30.83 -0.57 6.95
C GLY A 384 -30.89 0.81 7.62
N ASP A 385 -31.77 1.68 7.11
CA ASP A 385 -32.71 2.38 7.99
C ASP A 385 -34.05 2.55 7.25
N HIS A 386 -34.79 1.44 7.15
CA HIS A 386 -36.24 1.47 6.96
C HIS A 386 -36.90 1.29 8.34
N GLY A 387 -36.60 2.19 9.28
CA GLY A 387 -37.42 2.45 10.46
C GLY A 387 -38.43 3.57 10.17
N PRO A 388 -39.66 3.52 10.72
CA PRO A 388 -40.70 4.46 10.36
C PRO A 388 -40.31 5.88 10.80
N THR A 389 -40.55 6.81 9.89
CA THR A 389 -40.50 8.27 10.02
C THR A 389 -40.71 8.73 11.46
N SER A 390 -39.63 9.07 12.16
CA SER A 390 -39.72 9.78 13.43
C SER A 390 -40.10 11.23 13.12
N SER A 391 -41.31 11.58 13.51
CA SER A 391 -41.84 12.95 13.48
C SER A 391 -40.89 13.94 14.16
N PRO A 392 -40.75 15.17 13.65
CA PRO A 392 -39.88 16.18 14.26
C PRO A 392 -40.41 16.60 15.64
N PRO A 393 -39.53 17.04 16.58
CA PRO A 393 -39.94 17.46 17.90
C PRO A 393 -40.86 18.68 17.82
N GLN A 394 -42.03 18.59 18.46
CA GLN A 394 -42.94 19.72 18.62
C GLN A 394 -42.24 20.83 19.42
N SER A 395 -42.18 22.03 18.83
CA SER A 395 -41.79 23.25 19.52
C SER A 395 -42.86 23.61 20.56
N VAL A 396 -42.46 23.64 21.82
CA VAL A 396 -43.27 24.15 22.92
C VAL A 396 -43.38 25.67 22.77
N ALA A 397 -44.59 26.18 22.60
CA ALA A 397 -44.86 27.61 22.63
C ALA A 397 -44.69 28.16 24.06
N PRO A 398 -44.13 29.37 24.25
CA PRO A 398 -44.16 30.03 25.55
C PRO A 398 -45.57 30.57 25.81
N THR A 399 -46.18 30.12 26.90
CA THR A 399 -47.36 30.75 27.50
C THR A 399 -46.97 32.04 28.24
N SER A 400 -47.65 33.12 27.86
CA SER A 400 -47.93 34.38 28.58
C SER A 400 -46.80 35.12 29.28
#